data_AF-A0A1G8VBE6-F1
#
_entry.id   AF-A0A1G8VBE6-F1
#
_cell.length_a   1.000
_cell.length_b   1.000
_cell.length_c   1.000
_cell.angle_alpha   90.00
_cell.angle_beta   90.00
_cell.angle_gamma   90.00
#
_symmetry.space_group_name_H-M   'P 1'
#
loop_
_entity.id
_entity.type
_entity.pdbx_description
1 polymer ?
#
loop_
_entity_poly.entity_id
_entity_poly.type
_entity_poly.pdbx_seq_one_letter_code
_entity_poly.pdbx_strand_id
1 'polypeptide(L)'
;MNATPSDDSFTGPELQASIGALLADETRIRILEALYDVRADATDANGLPFSTLRRRVDVADSGRFNYHLSQLQDQLVEKENEQYVLTPIGTRLVRAFDQRDDQS
;
A
#
# COMPACT_ATOMS: atom_id res chain seq x y z
N MET A 1 -15.45 25.84 -26.03
CA MET A 1 -14.54 25.19 -25.06
C MET A 1 -15.29 25.00 -23.76
N ASN A 2 -15.75 23.78 -23.47
CA ASN A 2 -16.12 23.41 -22.10
C ASN A 2 -14.97 22.56 -21.57
N ALA A 3 -14.52 22.89 -20.36
CA ALA A 3 -13.39 22.26 -19.70
C ALA A 3 -13.51 20.74 -19.75
N THR A 4 -12.42 20.09 -20.14
CA THR A 4 -12.20 18.66 -20.00
C THR A 4 -12.62 18.24 -18.57
N PRO A 5 -13.46 17.22 -18.37
CA PRO A 5 -13.64 16.65 -17.04
C PRO A 5 -12.28 16.07 -16.63
N SER A 6 -11.62 16.72 -15.68
CA SER A 6 -10.45 16.20 -15.00
C SER A 6 -10.85 14.91 -14.28
N ASP A 7 -10.48 13.78 -14.89
CA ASP A 7 -10.05 12.46 -14.38
C ASP A 7 -10.21 12.06 -12.88
N ASP A 8 -11.19 12.57 -12.14
CA ASP A 8 -11.49 12.18 -10.74
C ASP A 8 -12.57 11.09 -10.64
N SER A 9 -13.12 10.63 -11.77
CA SER A 9 -14.13 9.58 -11.85
C SER A 9 -13.63 8.20 -11.40
N PHE A 10 -12.32 8.04 -11.17
CA PHE A 10 -11.75 6.81 -10.60
C PHE A 10 -11.97 6.68 -9.09
N THR A 11 -12.43 7.75 -8.40
CA THR A 11 -12.47 7.80 -6.93
C THR A 11 -13.90 7.95 -6.39
N GLY A 12 -14.82 7.12 -6.88
CA GLY A 12 -16.20 7.07 -6.36
C GLY A 12 -16.25 6.75 -4.86
N PRO A 13 -17.33 7.13 -4.14
CA PRO A 13 -17.45 6.97 -2.70
C PRO A 13 -17.31 5.50 -2.23
N GLU A 14 -17.71 4.53 -3.05
CA GLU A 14 -17.56 3.10 -2.74
C GLU A 14 -16.09 2.64 -2.72
N LEU A 15 -15.29 3.12 -3.67
CA LEU A 15 -13.85 2.85 -3.68
C LEU A 15 -13.16 3.51 -2.48
N GLN A 16 -13.56 4.74 -2.14
CA GLN A 16 -13.03 5.44 -0.97
C GLN A 16 -13.35 4.70 0.34
N ALA A 17 -14.59 4.23 0.51
CA ALA A 17 -15.00 3.44 1.66
C ALA A 17 -14.24 2.11 1.72
N SER A 18 -14.04 1.44 0.58
CA SER A 18 -13.30 0.18 0.49
C SER A 18 -11.83 0.36 0.87
N ILE A 19 -11.17 1.38 0.31
CA ILE A 19 -9.78 1.73 0.66
C ILE A 19 -9.69 2.14 2.14
N GLY A 20 -10.63 2.94 2.64
CA GLY A 20 -10.69 3.32 4.05
C GLY A 20 -10.78 2.10 4.97
N ALA A 21 -11.61 1.11 4.63
CA ALA A 21 -11.72 -0.14 5.37
C ALA A 21 -10.42 -0.96 5.34
N LEU A 22 -9.66 -0.93 4.23
CA LEU A 22 -8.33 -1.55 4.13
C LEU A 22 -7.28 -0.83 4.98
N LEU A 23 -7.38 0.49 5.15
CA LEU A 23 -6.40 1.26 5.91
C LEU A 23 -6.76 1.40 7.39
N ALA A 24 -7.92 0.92 7.83
CA ALA A 24 -8.34 0.97 9.24
C ALA A 24 -7.53 0.05 10.19
N ASP A 25 -6.56 -0.72 9.70
CA ASP A 25 -5.72 -1.60 10.52
C ASP A 25 -4.25 -1.20 10.39
N GLU A 26 -3.60 -1.01 11.53
CA GLU A 26 -2.20 -0.58 11.64
C GLU A 26 -1.22 -1.55 10.94
N THR A 27 -1.48 -2.86 10.99
CA THR A 27 -0.63 -3.85 10.31
C THR A 27 -0.65 -3.63 8.81
N ARG A 28 -1.81 -3.26 8.26
CA ARG A 28 -1.96 -3.01 6.82
C ARG A 28 -1.24 -1.72 6.41
N ILE A 29 -1.30 -0.67 7.23
CA ILE A 29 -0.51 0.55 7.00
C ILE A 29 0.99 0.24 6.99
N ARG A 30 1.49 -0.45 8.02
CA ARG A 30 2.91 -0.81 8.13
C ARG A 30 3.41 -1.70 6.97
N ILE A 31 2.54 -2.55 6.41
CA ILE A 31 2.85 -3.31 5.18
C ILE A 31 3.10 -2.37 4.00
N LEU A 32 2.22 -1.39 3.81
CA LEU A 32 2.31 -0.46 2.69
C LEU A 32 3.53 0.47 2.82
N GLU A 33 3.82 0.96 4.03
CA GLU A 33 5.01 1.75 4.35
C GLU A 33 6.29 0.95 4.05
N ALA A 34 6.40 -0.28 4.57
CA ALA A 34 7.58 -1.11 4.34
C ALA A 34 7.85 -1.43 2.86
N LEU A 35 6.81 -1.44 2.02
CA LEU A 35 6.95 -1.58 0.56
C LEU A 35 7.30 -0.25 -0.12
N TYR A 36 6.77 0.86 0.40
CA TYR A 36 7.08 2.20 -0.09
C TYR A 36 8.56 2.56 0.16
N ASP A 37 9.07 2.29 1.36
CA ASP A 37 10.47 2.56 1.74
C ASP A 37 11.45 1.89 0.78
N VAL A 38 11.23 0.62 0.47
CA VAL A 38 12.10 -0.15 -0.43
C VAL A 38 12.11 0.45 -1.84
N ARG A 39 10.95 0.91 -2.31
CA ARG A 39 10.82 1.60 -3.59
C ARG A 39 11.49 2.98 -3.56
N ALA A 40 11.42 3.69 -2.43
CA ALA A 40 11.98 5.02 -2.25
C ALA A 40 13.51 5.02 -2.09
N ASP A 41 14.08 3.97 -1.50
CA ASP A 41 15.52 3.78 -1.23
C ASP A 41 16.40 3.66 -2.50
N ALA A 42 15.84 3.91 -3.69
CA ALA A 42 16.50 3.93 -5.01
C ALA A 42 17.37 2.69 -5.31
N THR A 43 17.14 1.60 -4.59
CA THR A 43 17.71 0.29 -4.87
C THR A 43 16.93 -0.30 -6.04
N ASP A 44 17.54 -1.12 -6.90
CA ASP A 44 16.85 -1.81 -8.02
C ASP A 44 15.69 -2.74 -7.58
N ALA A 45 15.35 -2.77 -6.29
CA ALA A 45 14.27 -3.55 -5.71
C ALA A 45 12.97 -2.73 -5.66
N ASN A 46 11.92 -3.24 -6.29
CA ASN A 46 10.58 -2.65 -6.25
C ASN A 46 9.65 -3.31 -5.22
N GLY A 47 10.11 -4.36 -4.53
CA GLY A 47 9.29 -5.15 -3.63
C GLY A 47 10.07 -6.07 -2.71
N LEU A 48 9.32 -6.82 -1.90
CA LEU A 48 9.86 -7.70 -0.87
C LEU A 48 9.24 -9.10 -0.87
N PRO A 49 10.03 -10.17 -0.66
CA PRO A 49 9.47 -11.49 -0.42
C PRO A 49 8.73 -11.54 0.92
N PHE A 50 7.75 -12.43 1.03
CA PHE A 50 6.87 -12.60 2.20
C PHE A 50 7.62 -12.56 3.54
N SER A 51 8.68 -13.36 3.66
CA SER A 51 9.44 -13.52 4.90
C SER A 51 10.18 -12.23 5.31
N THR A 52 10.66 -11.46 4.34
CA THR A 52 11.33 -10.18 4.59
C THR A 52 10.32 -9.09 4.92
N LEU A 53 9.19 -9.04 4.21
CA LEU A 53 8.12 -8.09 4.51
C LEU A 53 7.55 -8.33 5.91
N ARG A 54 7.22 -9.58 6.27
CA ARG A 54 6.73 -9.93 7.61
C ARG A 54 7.71 -9.53 8.71
N ARG A 55 9.01 -9.75 8.49
CA ARG A 55 10.06 -9.38 9.44
C ARG A 55 10.15 -7.87 9.63
N ARG A 56 10.04 -7.08 8.56
CA ARG A 56 10.02 -5.60 8.65
C ARG A 56 8.81 -5.07 9.40
N VAL A 57 7.64 -5.68 9.20
CA VAL A 57 6.39 -5.28 9.86
C VAL A 57 6.30 -5.82 11.30
N ASP A 58 7.29 -6.59 11.77
CA ASP A 58 7.37 -7.13 13.14
C ASP A 58 6.12 -7.91 13.60
N VAL A 59 5.48 -8.64 12.67
CA VAL A 59 4.33 -9.49 12.99
C VAL A 59 4.80 -10.93 13.21
N ALA A 60 4.77 -11.38 14.46
CA ALA A 60 5.20 -12.71 14.86
C ALA A 60 4.37 -13.83 14.22
N ASP A 61 3.05 -13.63 14.12
CA ASP A 61 2.10 -14.61 13.58
C ASP A 61 2.01 -14.53 12.05
N SER A 62 2.52 -15.57 11.37
CA SER A 62 2.50 -15.66 9.90
C SER A 62 1.07 -15.74 9.32
N GLY A 63 0.12 -16.34 10.03
CA GLY A 63 -1.28 -16.46 9.59
C GLY A 63 -1.99 -15.12 9.63
N ARG A 64 -1.83 -14.38 10.73
CA ARG A 64 -2.34 -13.01 10.87
C ARG A 64 -1.71 -12.08 9.84
N PHE A 65 -0.40 -12.14 9.66
CA PHE A 65 0.27 -11.35 8.63
C PHE A 65 -0.25 -11.68 7.22
N ASN A 66 -0.37 -12.97 6.88
CA ASN A 66 -0.90 -13.38 5.58
C ASN A 66 -2.35 -12.92 5.37
N TYR A 67 -3.18 -12.95 6.42
CA TYR A 67 -4.52 -12.38 6.37
C TYR A 67 -4.47 -10.91 5.97
N HIS A 68 -3.73 -10.06 6.69
CA HIS A 68 -3.62 -8.63 6.37
C HIS A 68 -3.05 -8.39 4.97
N LEU A 69 -2.00 -9.12 4.58
CA LEU A 69 -1.40 -9.02 3.25
C LEU A 69 -2.37 -9.45 2.14
N SER A 70 -3.22 -10.46 2.38
CA SER A 70 -4.23 -10.89 1.42
C SER A 70 -5.35 -9.86 1.22
N GLN A 71 -5.70 -9.10 2.26
CA GLN A 71 -6.71 -8.03 2.15
C GLN A 71 -6.21 -6.86 1.30
N LEU A 72 -4.90 -6.61 1.30
CA LEU A 72 -4.26 -5.55 0.52
C LEU A 72 -4.02 -5.93 -0.94
N GLN A 73 -3.99 -7.23 -1.23
CA GLN A 73 -3.79 -7.74 -2.58
C GLN A 73 -4.94 -7.31 -3.51
N ASP A 74 -4.68 -7.32 -4.80
CA ASP A 74 -5.56 -6.91 -5.91
C ASP A 74 -5.82 -5.40 -6.05
N GLN A 75 -5.77 -4.63 -4.95
CA GLN A 75 -5.99 -3.17 -5.00
C GLN A 75 -4.72 -2.37 -4.73
N LEU A 76 -4.03 -2.66 -3.63
CA LEU A 76 -2.95 -1.81 -3.10
C LEU A 76 -1.58 -2.46 -3.23
N VAL A 77 -1.55 -3.80 -3.21
CA VAL A 77 -0.36 -4.63 -3.34
C VAL A 77 -0.59 -5.66 -4.43
N GLU A 78 0.45 -6.00 -5.17
CA GLU A 78 0.46 -7.13 -6.10
C GLU A 78 1.69 -8.01 -5.86
N LYS A 79 1.64 -9.24 -6.36
CA LYS A 79 2.74 -10.20 -6.24
C LYS A 79 3.42 -10.39 -7.59
N GLU A 80 4.67 -9.98 -7.69
CA GLU A 80 5.52 -10.10 -8.88
C GLU A 80 6.79 -10.86 -8.55
N ASN A 81 7.12 -11.92 -9.31
CA ASN A 81 8.39 -12.66 -9.15
C ASN A 81 8.72 -13.01 -7.69
N GLU A 82 7.72 -13.53 -6.95
CA GLU A 82 7.84 -13.91 -5.53
C GLU A 82 8.00 -12.74 -4.54
N GLN A 83 7.95 -11.50 -5.02
CA GLN A 83 7.96 -10.28 -4.24
C GLN A 83 6.58 -9.64 -4.21
N TYR A 84 6.28 -8.95 -3.12
CA TYR A 84 5.13 -8.07 -3.01
C TYR A 84 5.57 -6.66 -3.36
N VAL A 85 4.84 -5.99 -4.24
CA VAL A 85 5.11 -4.63 -4.72
C VAL A 85 3.86 -3.76 -4.54
N LEU A 86 4.03 -2.45 -4.40
CA LEU A 86 2.90 -1.52 -4.38
C LEU A 86 2.35 -1.31 -5.80
N THR A 87 1.02 -1.38 -5.92
CA THR A 87 0.35 -0.93 -7.13
C THR A 87 0.49 0.59 -7.29
N PRO A 88 0.15 1.17 -8.47
CA PRO A 88 0.08 2.62 -8.62
C PRO A 88 -0.87 3.29 -7.61
N ILE A 89 -1.99 2.62 -7.29
CA ILE A 89 -2.97 3.09 -6.30
C ILE A 89 -2.36 3.06 -4.90
N GLY A 90 -1.73 1.94 -4.51
CA GLY A 90 -1.06 1.80 -3.21
C GLY A 90 0.05 2.85 -3.03
N THR A 91 0.85 3.09 -4.07
CA THR A 91 1.93 4.09 -4.05
C THR A 91 1.38 5.51 -3.84
N ARG A 92 0.30 5.87 -4.55
CA ARG A 92 -0.32 7.20 -4.41
C ARG A 92 -0.90 7.42 -3.01
N LEU A 93 -1.49 6.37 -2.42
CA LEU A 93 -2.06 6.45 -1.08
C LEU A 93 -0.98 6.66 -0.01
N VAL A 94 0.06 5.83 0.02
CA VAL A 94 1.14 5.97 1.03
C VAL A 94 1.76 7.36 0.99
N ARG A 95 2.06 7.88 -0.22
CA ARG A 95 2.56 9.25 -0.39
C ARG A 95 1.61 10.32 0.19
N ALA A 96 0.30 10.12 0.07
CA ALA A 96 -0.69 11.05 0.59
C ALA A 96 -0.81 11.01 2.13
N PHE A 97 -0.44 9.90 2.77
CA PHE A 97 -0.36 9.78 4.23
C PHE A 97 0.97 10.30 4.78
N ASP A 98 2.08 9.99 4.12
CA ASP A 98 3.45 10.42 4.46
C ASP A 98 3.57 11.95 4.57
N GLN A 99 2.83 12.70 3.74
CA GLN A 99 2.75 14.17 3.82
C GLN A 99 2.12 14.74 5.11
N ARG A 100 1.57 13.91 6.02
CA ARG A 100 0.93 14.38 7.26
C ARG A 100 1.83 14.34 8.50
N ASP A 101 2.95 13.61 8.47
CA ASP A 101 3.86 13.51 9.62
C ASP A 101 4.95 14.60 9.64
N ASP A 102 5.09 15.39 8.57
CA ASP A 102 6.03 16.55 8.48
C ASP A 102 5.42 17.88 8.98
N GLN A 103 4.30 17.85 9.71
CA GLN A 103 3.63 19.03 10.31
C GLN A 103 3.49 18.95 11.84
N SER A 104 4.52 18.46 12.56
CA SER A 104 4.59 18.51 14.03
C SER A 104 5.87 19.16 14.53
#